data_AF-A0A7S1TJB0-F1
#
_entry.id   AF-A0A7S1TJB0-F1
#
_cell.length_a   1.000
_cell.length_b   1.000
_cell.length_c   1.000
_cell.angle_alpha   90.00
_cell.angle_beta   90.00
_cell.angle_gamma   90.00
#
_symmetry.space_group_name_H-M   'P 1'
#
loop_
_entity.id
_entity.type
_entity.pdbx_description
1 polymer ?
#
loop_
_entity_poly.entity_id
_entity_poly.type
_entity_poly.pdbx_seq_one_letter_code
_entity_poly.pdbx_strand_id
1 'polypeptide(L)'
;MAALKAVEAFRIFGWKKFKENLVALHYNYQLVRDASSVDDQVDENQDGVRDVLQISRKELWKRKMKLVLKTIDPDQVSKAFAGLIQGWLAVLATLTIRSAEAITIGTTIGDIGDRVIGPRPREALLVALPRDYEQLVPVLLQYFWRAVGFWIAFVVQSAIGAFYSSVRGAEIFMGGLRSIIVRRDIGREGRMEPGNFLFTILFAMVWGFGFWWQLTLYYHPPVSVNIILLPLTFLEWIISLILPPLQAPRTSSGSLRLSLAIRC
;
A
#
# COMPACT_ATOMS: atom_id res chain seq x y z
N MET A 1 6.25 -1.93 -6.15
CA MET A 1 6.36 -0.56 -5.57
C MET A 1 5.21 -0.18 -4.63
N ALA A 2 3.95 -0.50 -4.97
CA ALA A 2 2.79 -0.12 -4.17
C ALA A 2 2.76 -0.83 -2.80
N ALA A 3 3.18 -2.10 -2.75
CA ALA A 3 3.20 -2.88 -1.52
C ALA A 3 4.23 -2.36 -0.51
N LEU A 4 5.44 -2.00 -0.96
CA LEU A 4 6.45 -1.38 -0.09
C LEU A 4 5.93 -0.07 0.50
N LYS A 5 5.32 0.79 -0.33
CA LYS A 5 4.74 2.06 0.10
C LYS A 5 3.59 1.86 1.08
N ALA A 6 2.74 0.87 0.86
CA ALA A 6 1.61 0.53 1.74
C ALA A 6 2.09 -0.04 3.08
N VAL A 7 3.07 -0.94 3.08
CA VAL A 7 3.68 -1.49 4.29
C VAL A 7 4.35 -0.38 5.10
N GLU A 8 5.05 0.54 4.44
CA GLU A 8 5.70 1.66 5.14
C GLU A 8 4.68 2.66 5.69
N ALA A 9 3.65 3.01 4.92
CA ALA A 9 2.55 3.85 5.40
C ALA A 9 1.87 3.20 6.61
N PHE A 10 1.59 1.90 6.53
CA PHE A 10 1.00 1.16 7.64
C PHE A 10 1.94 1.14 8.85
N ARG A 11 3.25 1.00 8.66
CA ARG A 11 4.23 1.03 9.75
C ARG A 11 4.29 2.39 10.45
N ILE A 12 4.31 3.48 9.68
CA ILE A 12 4.43 4.84 10.19
C ILE A 12 3.13 5.29 10.87
N PHE A 13 1.99 5.08 10.23
CA PHE A 13 0.72 5.64 10.69
C PHE A 13 -0.09 4.69 11.59
N GLY A 14 0.07 3.38 11.41
CA GLY A 14 -0.91 2.41 11.90
C GLY A 14 -0.36 1.34 12.85
N TRP A 15 0.86 0.82 12.64
CA TRP A 15 1.24 -0.48 13.19
C TRP A 15 1.14 -0.60 14.71
N LYS A 16 1.67 0.39 15.44
CA LYS A 16 1.64 0.36 16.91
C LYS A 16 0.20 0.40 17.44
N LYS A 17 -0.60 1.36 16.97
CA LYS A 17 -2.02 1.50 17.32
C LYS A 17 -2.85 0.29 16.87
N PHE A 18 -2.57 -0.23 15.68
CA PHE A 18 -3.23 -1.41 15.12
C PHE A 18 -2.96 -2.63 15.99
N LYS A 19 -1.70 -2.85 16.39
CA LYS A 19 -1.33 -3.95 17.31
C LYS A 19 -2.02 -3.80 18.66
N GLU A 20 -2.01 -2.61 19.24
CA GLU A 20 -2.69 -2.33 20.52
C GLU A 20 -4.21 -2.61 20.43
N ASN A 21 -4.86 -2.16 19.35
CA ASN A 21 -6.29 -2.41 19.11
C ASN A 21 -6.59 -3.90 18.88
N LEU A 22 -5.71 -4.62 18.18
CA LEU A 22 -5.88 -6.04 17.90
C LEU A 22 -5.69 -6.88 19.17
N VAL A 23 -4.74 -6.51 20.03
CA VAL A 23 -4.57 -7.11 21.36
C VAL A 23 -5.82 -6.87 22.22
N ALA A 24 -6.37 -5.65 22.23
CA ALA A 24 -7.60 -5.34 22.95
C ALA A 24 -8.79 -6.17 22.44
N LEU A 25 -8.91 -6.35 21.12
CA LEU A 25 -9.96 -7.17 20.51
C LEU A 25 -9.78 -8.66 20.85
N HIS A 26 -8.53 -9.15 20.82
CA HIS A 26 -8.21 -10.53 21.17
C HIS A 26 -8.49 -10.83 22.64
N TYR A 27 -8.21 -9.89 23.54
CA TYR A 27 -8.55 -10.00 24.95
C TYR A 27 -10.07 -10.13 25.17
N ASN A 28 -10.87 -9.25 24.54
CA ASN A 28 -12.33 -9.35 24.59
C ASN A 28 -12.86 -10.65 23.99
N TYR A 29 -12.22 -11.15 22.92
CA TYR A 29 -12.54 -12.44 22.33
C TYR A 29 -12.28 -13.60 23.31
N GLN A 30 -11.15 -13.57 24.03
CA GLN A 30 -10.84 -14.59 25.03
C GLN A 30 -11.88 -14.58 26.16
N LEU A 31 -12.26 -13.41 26.68
CA LEU A 31 -13.32 -13.28 27.69
C LEU A 31 -14.64 -13.91 27.24
N VAL A 32 -15.06 -13.63 26.00
CA VAL A 32 -16.29 -14.21 25.42
C VAL A 32 -16.15 -15.73 25.24
N ARG A 33 -14.98 -16.21 24.79
CA ARG A 33 -14.75 -17.64 24.60
C ARG A 33 -14.80 -18.38 25.93
N ASP A 34 -14.18 -17.83 26.96
CA ASP A 34 -14.13 -18.44 28.29
C ASP A 34 -15.54 -18.41 28.92
N ALA A 35 -16.27 -17.30 28.83
CA ALA A 35 -17.68 -17.22 29.23
C ALA A 35 -18.59 -18.16 28.43
N SER A 36 -18.33 -18.34 27.13
CA SER A 36 -19.06 -19.32 26.30
C SER A 36 -18.80 -20.74 26.77
N SER A 37 -17.56 -21.07 27.13
CA SER A 37 -17.22 -22.41 27.60
C SER A 37 -17.90 -22.77 28.93
N VAL A 38 -18.16 -21.77 29.77
CA VAL A 38 -18.93 -21.93 31.02
C VAL A 38 -20.43 -22.04 30.72
N ASP A 39 -20.98 -21.18 29.86
CA ASP A 39 -22.39 -21.25 29.41
C ASP A 39 -22.71 -22.57 28.70
N ASP A 40 -21.73 -23.17 28.00
CA ASP A 40 -21.84 -24.47 27.35
C ASP A 40 -21.91 -25.66 28.32
N GLN A 41 -21.61 -25.46 29.61
CA GLN A 41 -21.70 -26.48 30.65
C GLN A 41 -22.98 -26.40 31.47
N VAL A 42 -23.79 -25.36 31.26
CA VAL A 42 -25.02 -25.15 32.02
C VAL A 42 -26.11 -26.10 31.50
N ASP A 43 -26.70 -26.83 32.43
CA ASP A 43 -27.86 -27.72 32.29
C ASP A 43 -28.91 -27.19 33.29
N GLU A 44 -29.73 -26.22 32.87
CA GLU A 44 -30.73 -25.56 33.73
C GLU A 44 -31.92 -26.47 34.05
N ASN A 45 -32.20 -27.45 33.19
CA ASN A 45 -33.33 -28.37 33.31
C ASN A 45 -33.01 -29.67 34.07
N GLN A 46 -31.74 -29.89 34.46
CA GLN A 46 -31.24 -31.06 35.19
C GLN A 46 -31.62 -32.39 34.54
N ASP A 47 -31.75 -32.39 33.21
CA ASP A 47 -32.15 -33.58 32.45
C ASP A 47 -30.95 -34.47 32.07
N GLY A 48 -29.74 -34.04 32.43
CA GLY A 48 -28.49 -34.74 32.17
C GLY A 48 -27.90 -34.45 30.79
N VAL A 49 -28.52 -33.55 30.01
CA VAL A 49 -28.10 -33.14 28.67
C VAL A 49 -27.96 -31.62 28.63
N ARG A 50 -26.81 -31.13 28.17
CA ARG A 50 -26.53 -29.69 28.10
C ARG A 50 -27.56 -28.94 27.25
N ASP A 51 -28.09 -27.84 27.77
CA ASP A 51 -29.11 -27.00 27.11
C ASP A 51 -28.70 -26.65 25.67
N VAL A 52 -27.42 -26.32 25.47
CA VAL A 52 -26.87 -25.89 24.17
C VAL A 52 -27.09 -26.92 23.06
N LEU A 53 -27.27 -28.20 23.39
CA LEU A 53 -27.54 -29.27 22.43
C LEU A 53 -29.04 -29.45 22.11
N GLN A 54 -29.93 -28.90 22.93
CA GLN A 54 -31.38 -29.04 22.81
C GLN A 54 -32.07 -27.84 22.16
N ILE A 55 -31.44 -26.66 22.19
CA ILE A 55 -32.03 -25.41 21.66
C ILE A 55 -32.02 -25.33 20.13
N SER A 56 -33.02 -24.64 19.56
CA SER A 56 -33.07 -24.28 18.14
C SER A 56 -31.94 -23.31 17.75
N ARG A 57 -31.41 -23.43 16.53
CA ARG A 57 -30.32 -22.58 16.01
C ARG A 57 -30.57 -21.07 16.17
N LYS A 58 -31.82 -20.61 16.02
CA LYS A 58 -32.18 -19.19 16.17
C LYS A 58 -32.11 -18.72 17.63
N GLU A 59 -32.54 -19.56 18.56
CA GLU A 59 -32.52 -19.26 19.99
C GLU A 59 -31.10 -19.33 20.55
N LEU A 60 -30.31 -20.29 20.08
CA LEU A 60 -28.89 -20.42 20.39
C LEU A 60 -28.11 -19.17 19.95
N TRP A 61 -28.40 -18.63 18.76
CA TRP A 61 -27.79 -17.39 18.28
C TRP A 61 -28.14 -16.19 19.16
N LYS A 62 -29.40 -16.07 19.59
CA LYS A 62 -29.87 -15.02 20.50
C LYS A 62 -29.23 -15.12 21.89
N ARG A 63 -29.11 -16.34 22.44
CA ARG A 63 -28.43 -16.62 23.72
C ARG A 63 -26.95 -16.24 23.66
N LYS A 64 -26.24 -16.69 22.61
CA LYS A 64 -24.82 -16.36 22.41
C LYS A 64 -24.59 -14.86 22.18
N MET A 65 -25.45 -14.16 21.43
CA MET A 65 -25.35 -12.69 21.31
C MET A 65 -25.56 -11.97 22.63
N LYS A 66 -26.53 -12.42 23.44
CA LYS A 66 -26.78 -11.84 24.76
C LYS A 66 -25.57 -12.07 25.68
N LEU A 67 -24.94 -13.24 25.61
CA LEU A 67 -23.70 -13.54 26.34
C LEU A 67 -22.57 -12.60 25.88
N VAL A 68 -22.34 -12.48 24.57
CA VAL A 68 -21.34 -11.57 23.98
C VAL A 68 -21.53 -10.13 24.49
N LEU A 69 -22.76 -9.59 24.42
CA LEU A 69 -23.07 -8.24 24.88
C LEU A 69 -22.91 -8.05 26.38
N LYS A 70 -23.08 -9.10 27.19
CA LYS A 70 -22.91 -9.06 28.65
C LYS A 70 -21.43 -9.13 29.06
N THR A 71 -20.58 -9.75 28.26
CA THR A 71 -19.20 -10.08 28.62
C THR A 71 -18.17 -9.09 28.06
N ILE A 72 -18.50 -8.42 26.95
CA ILE A 72 -17.62 -7.47 26.28
C ILE A 72 -17.67 -6.09 26.93
N ASP A 73 -16.54 -5.38 26.99
CA ASP A 73 -16.50 -3.93 27.19
C ASP A 73 -16.84 -3.20 25.86
N PRO A 74 -18.02 -2.58 25.75
CA PRO A 74 -18.48 -1.97 24.50
C PRO A 74 -17.64 -0.76 24.08
N ASP A 75 -17.09 -0.01 25.05
CA ASP A 75 -16.28 1.17 24.76
C ASP A 75 -14.91 0.74 24.22
N GLN A 76 -14.30 -0.28 24.84
CA GLN A 76 -13.03 -0.82 24.39
C GLN A 76 -13.11 -1.44 22.99
N VAL A 77 -14.15 -2.22 22.70
CA VAL A 77 -14.33 -2.84 21.37
C VAL A 77 -14.65 -1.79 20.31
N SER A 78 -15.50 -0.80 20.62
CA SER A 78 -15.81 0.29 19.70
C SER A 78 -14.56 1.10 19.33
N LYS A 79 -13.75 1.49 20.34
CA LYS A 79 -12.48 2.20 20.14
C LYS A 79 -11.47 1.38 19.34
N ALA A 80 -11.33 0.09 19.65
CA ALA A 80 -10.44 -0.80 18.93
C ALA A 80 -10.86 -0.90 17.45
N PHE A 81 -12.15 -1.12 17.18
CA PHE A 81 -12.67 -1.23 15.82
C PHE A 81 -12.53 0.08 15.03
N ALA A 82 -12.85 1.22 15.63
CA ALA A 82 -12.64 2.53 15.04
C ALA A 82 -11.17 2.76 14.69
N GLY A 83 -10.25 2.39 15.59
CA GLY A 83 -8.81 2.51 15.35
C GLY A 83 -8.29 1.59 14.23
N LEU A 84 -8.87 0.39 14.07
CA LEU A 84 -8.55 -0.50 12.93
C LEU A 84 -9.00 0.13 11.60
N ILE A 85 -10.23 0.67 11.54
CA ILE A 85 -10.74 1.36 10.35
C ILE A 85 -9.90 2.61 10.03
N GLN A 86 -9.54 3.40 11.03
CA GLN A 86 -8.68 4.57 10.84
C GLN A 86 -7.31 4.19 10.28
N GLY A 87 -6.69 3.12 10.79
CA GLY A 87 -5.43 2.60 10.26
C GLY A 87 -5.55 2.17 8.80
N TRP A 88 -6.64 1.49 8.45
CA TRP A 88 -6.94 1.10 7.07
C TRP A 88 -7.13 2.31 6.15
N LEU A 89 -7.97 3.27 6.56
CA LEU A 89 -8.24 4.49 5.80
C LEU A 89 -6.99 5.35 5.62
N ALA A 90 -6.11 5.42 6.61
CA ALA A 90 -4.84 6.14 6.51
C ALA A 90 -3.91 5.55 5.44
N VAL A 91 -3.86 4.22 5.33
CA VAL A 91 -3.08 3.54 4.28
C VAL A 91 -3.67 3.82 2.91
N LEU A 92 -4.99 3.70 2.76
CA LEU A 92 -5.69 4.01 1.50
C LEU A 92 -5.45 5.46 1.08
N ALA A 93 -5.64 6.42 2.00
CA ALA A 93 -5.43 7.84 1.74
C ALA A 93 -4.00 8.13 1.29
N THR A 94 -3.00 7.55 1.97
CA THR A 94 -1.58 7.72 1.62
C THR A 94 -1.30 7.21 0.20
N LEU A 95 -1.86 6.04 -0.15
CA LEU A 95 -1.64 5.44 -1.45
C LEU A 95 -2.33 6.26 -2.57
N THR A 96 -3.56 6.73 -2.34
CA THR A 96 -4.26 7.60 -3.30
C THR A 96 -3.56 8.94 -3.50
N ILE A 97 -3.09 9.57 -2.43
CA ILE A 97 -2.40 10.88 -2.50
C ILE A 97 -1.14 10.75 -3.35
N ARG A 98 -0.33 9.71 -3.13
CA ARG A 98 0.90 9.49 -3.89
C ARG A 98 0.64 9.19 -5.37
N SER A 99 -0.42 8.45 -5.67
CA SER A 99 -0.84 8.22 -7.06
C SER A 99 -1.29 9.51 -7.74
N ALA A 100 -2.07 10.34 -7.05
CA ALA A 100 -2.49 11.65 -7.56
C ALA A 100 -1.29 12.59 -7.78
N GLU A 101 -0.33 12.62 -6.85
CA GLU A 101 0.90 13.39 -6.96
C GLU A 101 1.73 12.99 -8.19
N ALA A 102 1.86 11.67 -8.45
CA ALA A 102 2.53 11.15 -9.65
C ALA A 102 1.89 11.69 -10.94
N ILE A 103 0.55 11.70 -10.97
CA ILE A 103 -0.21 12.16 -12.12
C ILE A 103 0.02 13.66 -12.32
N THR A 104 -0.14 14.46 -11.28
CA THR A 104 0.02 15.91 -11.34
C THR A 104 1.43 16.31 -11.78
N ILE A 105 2.47 15.67 -11.24
CA ILE A 105 3.86 15.92 -11.65
C ILE A 105 4.06 15.50 -13.11
N GLY A 106 3.58 14.32 -13.50
CA GLY A 106 3.70 13.81 -14.88
C GLY A 106 3.01 14.71 -15.90
N THR A 107 1.78 15.16 -15.64
CA THR A 107 1.06 16.08 -16.53
C THR A 107 1.72 17.43 -16.61
N THR A 108 2.22 17.97 -15.48
CA THR A 108 2.90 19.28 -15.45
C THR A 108 4.20 19.23 -16.26
N ILE A 109 5.01 18.18 -16.11
CA ILE A 109 6.23 17.99 -16.91
C ILE A 109 5.89 17.88 -18.39
N GLY A 110 4.86 17.12 -18.73
CA GLY A 110 4.40 16.97 -20.12
C GLY A 110 3.92 18.28 -20.74
N ASP A 111 3.12 19.06 -20.02
CA ASP A 111 2.62 20.35 -20.51
C ASP A 111 3.76 21.39 -20.65
N ILE A 112 4.79 21.33 -19.81
CA ILE A 112 6.02 22.13 -19.98
C ILE A 112 6.78 21.68 -21.23
N GLY A 113 6.92 20.36 -21.44
CA GLY A 113 7.58 19.78 -22.60
C GLY A 113 6.92 20.22 -23.91
N ASP A 114 5.59 20.17 -23.98
CA ASP A 114 4.81 20.64 -25.13
C ASP A 114 5.01 22.14 -25.38
N ARG A 115 5.04 22.96 -24.33
CA ARG A 115 5.25 24.41 -24.46
C ARG A 115 6.65 24.77 -24.96
N VAL A 116 7.69 24.12 -24.43
CA VAL A 116 9.09 24.48 -24.71
C VAL A 116 9.61 23.83 -25.99
N ILE A 117 9.25 22.56 -26.20
CA ILE A 117 9.82 21.75 -27.29
C ILE A 117 8.80 21.56 -28.42
N GLY A 118 7.50 21.57 -28.12
CA GLY A 118 6.41 21.26 -29.06
C GLY A 118 6.33 22.08 -30.36
N PRO A 119 6.76 23.36 -30.44
CA PRO A 119 6.69 24.11 -31.71
C PRO A 119 7.48 23.47 -32.85
N ARG A 120 8.69 22.95 -32.58
CA ARG A 120 9.56 22.34 -33.61
C ARG A 120 9.01 21.05 -34.24
N PRO A 121 8.65 20.02 -33.47
CA PRO A 121 8.08 18.79 -34.03
C PRO A 121 6.70 19.02 -34.64
N ARG A 122 5.93 20.02 -34.17
CA ARG A 122 4.63 20.37 -34.75
C ARG A 122 4.78 20.85 -36.19
N GLU A 123 5.70 21.78 -36.45
CA GLU A 123 5.97 22.29 -37.80
C GLU A 123 6.49 21.18 -38.71
N ALA A 124 7.38 20.32 -38.22
CA ALA A 124 7.90 19.18 -38.98
C ALA A 124 6.80 18.16 -39.36
N LEU A 125 5.85 17.87 -38.45
CA LEU A 125 4.75 16.95 -38.73
C LEU A 125 3.75 17.51 -39.74
N LEU A 126 3.46 18.82 -39.70
CA LEU A 126 2.53 19.45 -40.62
C LEU A 126 3.03 19.45 -42.07
N VAL A 127 4.36 19.47 -42.29
CA VAL A 127 4.96 19.34 -43.62
C VAL A 127 4.89 17.89 -44.13
N ALA A 128 4.93 16.91 -43.23
CA ALA A 128 4.98 15.49 -43.57
C ALA A 128 3.60 14.83 -43.76
N LEU A 129 2.53 15.37 -43.15
CA LEU A 129 1.20 14.76 -43.16
C LEU A 129 0.23 15.41 -44.18
N PRO A 130 -0.72 14.62 -44.74
CA PRO A 130 -1.83 15.15 -45.53
C PRO A 130 -2.75 16.08 -44.72
N ARG A 131 -3.36 17.07 -45.40
CA ARG A 131 -4.20 18.12 -44.78
C ARG A 131 -5.34 17.60 -43.90
N ASP A 132 -5.88 16.42 -44.19
CA ASP A 132 -7.01 15.83 -43.46
C ASP A 132 -6.68 15.51 -41.99
N TYR A 133 -5.39 15.34 -41.66
CA TYR A 133 -4.92 14.94 -40.34
C TYR A 133 -4.29 16.08 -39.52
N GLU A 134 -4.21 17.30 -40.05
CA GLU A 134 -3.58 18.44 -39.36
C GLU A 134 -4.21 18.73 -37.99
N GLN A 135 -5.51 18.45 -37.84
CA GLN A 135 -6.25 18.59 -36.59
C GLN A 135 -5.82 17.59 -35.50
N LEU A 136 -5.29 16.42 -35.87
CA LEU A 136 -4.84 15.40 -34.92
C LEU A 136 -3.43 15.67 -34.41
N VAL A 137 -2.60 16.37 -35.18
CA VAL A 137 -1.20 16.67 -34.82
C VAL A 137 -1.06 17.33 -33.44
N PRO A 138 -1.77 18.43 -33.10
CA PRO A 138 -1.63 19.05 -31.78
C PRO A 138 -2.08 18.11 -30.65
N VAL A 139 -3.13 17.32 -30.89
CA VAL A 139 -3.67 16.38 -29.89
C VAL A 139 -2.66 15.25 -29.63
N LEU A 140 -2.14 14.62 -30.69
CA LEU A 140 -1.16 13.54 -30.59
C LEU A 140 0.14 14.01 -29.94
N LEU A 141 0.61 15.20 -30.30
CA LEU A 141 1.83 15.75 -29.74
C LEU A 141 1.67 16.06 -28.24
N GLN A 142 0.53 16.62 -27.84
CA GLN A 142 0.22 16.85 -26.44
C GLN A 142 0.17 15.53 -25.64
N TYR A 143 -0.48 14.49 -26.17
CA TYR A 143 -0.50 13.17 -25.53
C TYR A 143 0.89 12.54 -25.46
N PHE A 144 1.70 12.70 -26.51
CA PHE A 144 3.09 12.23 -26.52
C PHE A 144 3.91 12.90 -25.41
N TRP A 145 3.87 14.23 -25.30
CA TRP A 145 4.61 14.94 -24.24
C TRP A 145 4.11 14.58 -22.84
N ARG A 146 2.80 14.38 -22.67
CA ARG A 146 2.24 13.87 -21.41
C ARG A 146 2.75 12.47 -21.09
N ALA A 147 2.80 11.56 -22.06
CA ALA A 147 3.34 10.21 -21.88
C ALA A 147 4.83 10.26 -21.47
N VAL A 148 5.63 11.12 -22.10
CA VAL A 148 7.03 11.37 -21.71
C VAL A 148 7.11 11.93 -20.28
N GLY A 149 6.25 12.89 -19.93
CA GLY A 149 6.15 13.43 -18.58
C GLY A 149 5.82 12.38 -17.52
N PHE A 150 4.87 11.48 -17.80
CA PHE A 150 4.56 10.34 -16.95
C PHE A 150 5.75 9.40 -16.80
N TRP A 151 6.46 9.10 -17.89
CA TRP A 151 7.64 8.25 -17.84
C TRP A 151 8.75 8.84 -16.96
N ILE A 152 9.06 10.14 -17.12
CA ILE A 152 10.03 10.86 -16.28
C ILE A 152 9.60 10.83 -14.81
N ALA A 153 8.33 11.16 -14.53
CA ALA A 153 7.80 11.13 -13.18
C ALA A 153 7.94 9.74 -12.55
N PHE A 154 7.68 8.67 -13.32
CA PHE A 154 7.85 7.30 -12.84
C PHE A 154 9.31 6.96 -12.55
N VAL A 155 10.26 7.41 -13.38
CA VAL A 155 11.70 7.23 -13.13
C VAL A 155 12.12 7.93 -11.84
N VAL A 156 11.73 9.20 -11.65
CA VAL A 156 12.06 9.97 -10.43
C VAL A 156 11.46 9.31 -9.18
N GLN A 157 10.19 8.91 -9.23
CA GLN A 157 9.55 8.22 -8.11
C GLN A 157 10.19 6.86 -7.82
N SER A 158 10.65 6.17 -8.86
CA SER A 158 11.36 4.90 -8.71
C SER A 158 12.73 5.11 -8.07
N ALA A 159 13.45 6.18 -8.43
CA ALA A 159 14.72 6.54 -7.81
C ALA A 159 14.57 6.84 -6.32
N ILE A 160 13.53 7.60 -5.93
CA ILE A 160 13.19 7.86 -4.52
C ILE A 160 12.86 6.55 -3.80
N GLY A 161 12.08 5.67 -4.43
CA GLY A 161 11.75 4.35 -3.89
C GLY A 161 12.98 3.45 -3.68
N ALA A 162 13.89 3.44 -4.66
CA ALA A 162 15.15 2.71 -4.55
C ALA A 162 16.00 3.24 -3.39
N PHE A 163 16.17 4.55 -3.32
CA PHE A 163 16.90 5.21 -2.25
C PHE A 163 16.32 4.81 -0.88
N TYR A 164 15.01 4.93 -0.70
CA TYR A 164 14.36 4.58 0.56
C TYR A 164 14.53 3.10 0.92
N SER A 165 14.30 2.20 -0.03
CA SER A 165 14.37 0.76 0.20
C SER A 165 15.80 0.28 0.47
N SER A 166 16.81 0.88 -0.17
CA SER A 166 18.22 0.58 0.06
C SER A 166 18.68 1.02 1.45
N VAL A 167 18.27 2.21 1.91
CA VAL A 167 18.54 2.68 3.30
C VAL A 167 17.92 1.72 4.30
N ARG A 168 16.65 1.36 4.13
CA ARG A 168 15.96 0.41 5.01
C ARG A 168 16.56 -1.00 4.97
N GLY A 169 16.93 -1.47 3.79
CA GLY A 169 17.61 -2.74 3.61
C GLY A 169 18.94 -2.76 4.36
N ALA A 170 19.71 -1.67 4.30
CA ALA A 170 20.95 -1.52 5.05
C ALA A 170 20.71 -1.51 6.56
N GLU A 171 19.69 -0.82 7.08
CA GLU A 171 19.35 -0.84 8.51
C GLU A 171 19.04 -2.26 9.01
N ILE A 172 18.22 -3.00 8.27
CA ILE A 172 17.83 -4.38 8.63
C ILE A 172 19.05 -5.30 8.57
N PHE A 173 19.86 -5.19 7.52
CA PHE A 173 21.09 -5.99 7.36
C PHE A 173 22.07 -5.72 8.50
N MET A 174 22.31 -4.47 8.85
CA MET A 174 23.21 -4.09 9.95
C MET A 174 22.68 -4.54 11.30
N GLY A 175 21.36 -4.47 11.54
CA GLY A 175 20.73 -5.01 12.74
C GLY A 175 20.89 -6.54 12.84
N GLY A 176 20.71 -7.25 11.73
CA GLY A 176 20.94 -8.69 11.64
C GLY A 176 22.40 -9.07 11.89
N LEU A 177 23.33 -8.37 11.24
CA LEU A 177 24.77 -8.57 11.40
C LEU A 177 25.20 -8.36 12.86
N ARG A 178 24.71 -7.31 13.52
CA ARG A 178 24.92 -7.08 14.96
C ARG A 178 24.42 -8.26 15.78
N SER A 179 23.21 -8.76 15.51
CA SER A 179 22.64 -9.87 16.27
C SER A 179 23.45 -11.17 16.14
N ILE A 180 24.07 -11.42 14.99
CA ILE A 180 24.94 -12.58 14.76
C ILE A 180 26.27 -12.43 15.49
N ILE A 181 26.85 -11.23 15.47
CA ILE A 181 28.14 -10.94 16.13
C ILE A 181 28.01 -11.04 17.64
N VAL A 182 26.92 -10.51 18.22
CA VAL A 182 26.62 -10.63 19.66
C VAL A 182 26.42 -12.09 20.04
N ARG A 183 25.74 -12.90 19.21
CA ARG A 183 25.49 -14.32 19.49
C ARG A 183 26.73 -15.22 19.41
N ARG A 184 27.76 -14.82 18.64
CA ARG A 184 28.98 -15.62 18.46
C ARG A 184 30.14 -15.20 19.36
N ASP A 185 29.98 -14.15 20.16
CA ASP A 185 31.00 -13.63 21.08
C ASP A 185 32.34 -13.23 20.40
N ILE A 186 32.33 -12.99 19.08
CA ILE A 186 33.54 -12.76 18.27
C ILE A 186 34.06 -11.31 18.39
N GLY A 187 33.45 -10.44 19.18
CA GLY A 187 34.10 -9.16 19.46
C GLY A 187 33.24 -8.09 20.11
N ARG A 188 33.66 -7.76 21.34
CA ARG A 188 33.53 -6.48 22.06
C ARG A 188 32.30 -5.65 21.72
N GLU A 189 31.34 -5.68 22.64
CA GLU A 189 30.37 -4.61 22.91
C GLU A 189 31.03 -3.24 22.59
N GLY A 190 30.57 -2.57 21.51
CA GLY A 190 31.08 -1.25 21.10
C GLY A 190 31.67 -1.12 19.69
N ARG A 191 32.07 -2.20 18.99
CA ARG A 191 32.60 -2.08 17.60
C ARG A 191 31.53 -1.92 16.52
N MET A 192 30.30 -2.38 16.78
CA MET A 192 29.15 -2.25 15.89
C MET A 192 27.98 -1.54 16.57
N GLU A 193 28.27 -0.39 17.19
CA GLU A 193 27.25 0.52 17.69
C GLU A 193 27.01 1.68 16.71
N PRO A 194 25.76 2.18 16.63
CA PRO A 194 25.47 3.40 15.88
C PRO A 194 26.34 4.55 16.38
N GLY A 195 27.21 5.07 15.51
CA GLY A 195 28.18 6.12 15.86
C GLY A 195 29.64 5.71 15.71
N ASN A 196 29.96 4.41 15.62
CA ASN A 196 31.31 3.96 15.32
C ASN A 196 31.63 4.11 13.83
N PHE A 197 32.83 4.59 13.49
CA PHE A 197 33.27 4.84 12.12
C PHE A 197 33.16 3.59 11.22
N LEU A 198 33.49 2.41 11.75
CA LEU A 198 33.40 1.14 11.03
C LEU A 198 31.94 0.78 10.69
N PHE A 199 31.01 1.03 11.61
CA PHE A 199 29.58 0.81 11.38
C PHE A 199 29.04 1.74 10.30
N THR A 200 29.43 3.03 10.35
CA THR A 200 29.02 4.03 9.36
C THR A 200 29.53 3.70 7.95
N ILE A 201 30.79 3.29 7.82
CA ILE A 201 31.34 2.88 6.51
C ILE A 201 30.63 1.64 6.00
N LEU A 202 30.46 0.61 6.82
CA LEU A 202 29.79 -0.63 6.41
C LEU A 202 28.34 -0.36 6.00
N PHE A 203 27.63 0.46 6.77
CA PHE A 203 26.28 0.91 6.44
C PHE A 203 26.26 1.64 5.09
N ALA A 204 27.16 2.60 4.88
CA ALA A 204 27.23 3.36 3.64
C ALA A 204 27.56 2.48 2.42
N MET A 205 28.43 1.48 2.58
CA MET A 205 28.74 0.51 1.52
C MET A 205 27.55 -0.36 1.18
N VAL A 206 26.86 -0.92 2.17
CA VAL A 206 25.68 -1.77 1.94
C VAL A 206 24.54 -0.96 1.33
N TRP A 207 24.30 0.24 1.84
CA TRP A 207 23.31 1.17 1.30
C TRP A 207 23.63 1.56 -0.16
N GLY A 208 24.85 2.03 -0.43
CA GLY A 208 25.28 2.45 -1.77
C GLY A 208 25.26 1.30 -2.78
N PHE A 209 25.70 0.11 -2.38
CA PHE A 209 25.61 -1.08 -3.22
C PHE A 209 24.16 -1.46 -3.52
N GLY A 210 23.28 -1.45 -2.50
CA GLY A 210 21.86 -1.72 -2.68
C GLY A 210 21.18 -0.73 -3.61
N PHE A 211 21.51 0.56 -3.51
CA PHE A 211 20.98 1.60 -4.39
C PHE A 211 21.47 1.43 -5.83
N TRP A 212 22.78 1.23 -6.03
CA TRP A 212 23.37 0.98 -7.34
C TRP A 212 22.75 -0.25 -8.02
N TRP A 213 22.63 -1.36 -7.28
CA TRP A 213 22.05 -2.60 -7.77
C TRP A 213 20.58 -2.46 -8.20
N GLN A 214 19.80 -1.66 -7.47
CA GLN A 214 18.40 -1.40 -7.82
C GLN A 214 18.25 -0.52 -9.07
N LEU A 215 19.19 0.41 -9.31
CA LEU A 215 19.22 1.24 -10.51
C LEU A 215 19.63 0.44 -11.75
N THR A 216 20.64 -0.43 -11.63
CA THR A 216 21.16 -1.21 -12.78
C THR A 216 20.19 -2.28 -13.26
N LEU A 217 19.38 -2.85 -12.38
CA LEU A 217 18.38 -3.86 -12.73
C LEU A 217 17.06 -3.27 -13.27
N TYR A 218 16.95 -1.95 -13.46
CA TYR A 218 15.73 -1.28 -13.91
C TYR A 218 14.47 -1.76 -13.19
N TYR A 219 14.57 -2.08 -11.89
CA TYR A 219 13.47 -2.51 -11.06
C TYR A 219 12.82 -3.86 -11.46
N HIS A 220 13.47 -4.66 -12.29
CA HIS A 220 13.07 -6.06 -12.54
C HIS A 220 13.90 -6.98 -11.64
N PRO A 221 13.38 -7.43 -10.49
CA PRO A 221 14.07 -8.43 -9.70
C PRO A 221 14.20 -9.72 -10.51
N PRO A 222 15.35 -10.40 -10.49
CA PRO A 222 15.49 -11.72 -11.09
C PRO A 222 14.50 -12.70 -10.46
N VAL A 223 14.01 -13.65 -11.25
CA VAL A 223 12.91 -14.57 -10.91
C VAL A 223 13.08 -15.22 -9.52
N SER A 224 14.32 -15.52 -9.11
CA SER A 224 14.67 -16.10 -7.81
C SER A 224 14.29 -15.22 -6.61
N VAL A 225 14.42 -13.89 -6.75
CA VAL A 225 14.04 -12.92 -5.71
C VAL A 225 12.52 -12.76 -5.67
N ASN A 226 11.83 -12.98 -6.79
CA ASN A 226 10.37 -12.91 -6.88
C ASN A 226 9.68 -14.08 -6.13
N ILE A 227 10.33 -15.24 -6.03
CA ILE A 227 9.85 -16.38 -5.23
C ILE A 227 9.99 -16.09 -3.73
N ILE A 228 11.05 -15.42 -3.30
CA ILE A 228 11.22 -15.01 -1.89
C ILE A 228 10.22 -13.89 -1.55
N LEU A 229 9.92 -13.01 -2.50
CA LEU A 229 8.98 -11.89 -2.34
C LEU A 229 7.51 -12.23 -2.66
N LEU A 230 7.18 -13.49 -2.93
CA LEU A 230 5.83 -13.94 -3.30
C LEU A 230 4.69 -13.41 -2.38
N PRO A 231 4.85 -13.37 -1.05
CA PRO A 231 3.84 -12.77 -0.16
C PRO A 231 3.60 -11.28 -0.46
N LEU A 232 4.65 -10.56 -0.82
CA LEU A 232 4.59 -9.14 -1.18
C LEU A 232 3.96 -8.95 -2.55
N THR A 233 4.24 -9.83 -3.51
CA THR A 233 3.64 -9.82 -4.86
C THR A 233 2.13 -10.08 -4.81
N PHE A 234 1.68 -11.00 -3.95
CA PHE A 234 0.26 -11.24 -3.69
C PHE A 234 -0.43 -10.04 -3.05
N LEU A 235 0.25 -9.37 -2.10
CA LEU A 235 -0.27 -8.17 -1.46
C LEU A 235 -0.37 -7.00 -2.45
N GLU A 236 0.57 -6.90 -3.39
CA GLU A 236 0.53 -5.94 -4.50
C GLU A 236 -0.67 -6.19 -5.42
N TRP A 237 -0.98 -7.46 -5.72
CA TRP A 237 -2.18 -7.83 -6.46
C TRP A 237 -3.49 -7.48 -5.73
N ILE A 238 -3.57 -7.73 -4.41
CA ILE A 238 -4.73 -7.33 -3.59
C ILE A 238 -4.90 -5.81 -3.58
N ILE A 239 -3.81 -5.06 -3.41
CA ILE A 239 -3.85 -3.60 -3.44
C ILE A 239 -4.37 -3.10 -4.81
N SER A 240 -3.92 -3.70 -5.91
CA SER A 240 -4.41 -3.38 -7.25
C SER A 240 -5.88 -3.76 -7.48
N LEU A 241 -6.41 -4.72 -6.73
CA LEU A 241 -7.83 -5.08 -6.77
C LEU A 241 -8.69 -4.10 -5.97
N ILE A 242 -8.18 -3.60 -4.83
CA ILE A 242 -8.91 -2.73 -3.90
C ILE A 242 -8.87 -1.27 -4.33
N LEU A 243 -7.72 -0.80 -4.84
CA LEU A 243 -7.66 0.46 -5.57
C LEU A 243 -8.11 0.18 -6.99
N PRO A 244 -9.36 0.53 -7.39
CA PRO A 244 -9.63 0.63 -8.80
C PRO A 244 -8.56 1.55 -9.40
N PRO A 245 -8.08 1.31 -10.63
CA PRO A 245 -7.28 2.31 -11.31
C PRO A 245 -8.10 3.59 -11.24
N LEU A 246 -7.61 4.59 -10.48
CA LEU A 246 -8.16 5.94 -10.50
C LEU A 246 -8.28 6.28 -11.98
N GLN A 247 -9.53 6.37 -12.40
CA GLN A 247 -9.99 6.10 -13.76
C GLN A 247 -9.01 6.68 -14.78
N ALA A 248 -8.53 5.83 -15.70
CA ALA A 248 -8.14 6.31 -17.02
C ALA A 248 -9.25 7.29 -17.46
N PRO A 249 -8.92 8.50 -17.97
CA PRO A 249 -9.91 9.52 -18.26
C PRO A 249 -11.04 8.85 -19.03
N ARG A 250 -12.25 8.87 -18.45
CA ARG A 250 -13.46 8.52 -19.19
C ARG A 250 -13.38 9.32 -20.46
N THR A 251 -13.12 8.64 -21.57
CA THR A 251 -13.35 9.19 -22.89
C THR A 251 -14.75 9.77 -22.85
N SER A 252 -14.84 11.07 -23.05
CA SER A 252 -16.10 11.80 -23.16
C SER A 252 -16.80 11.36 -24.44
N SER A 253 -17.30 10.13 -24.47
CA SER A 253 -18.34 9.69 -25.40
C SER A 253 -19.67 10.13 -24.80
N GLY A 254 -19.96 11.43 -24.91
CA GLY A 254 -21.11 12.02 -24.24
C GLY A 254 -21.46 13.45 -24.66
N SER A 255 -20.96 13.96 -25.79
CA SER A 255 -21.26 15.32 -26.26
C SER A 255 -21.50 15.42 -27.76
N LEU A 256 -22.18 14.43 -28.37
CA LEU A 256 -22.54 14.49 -29.80
C LEU A 256 -23.99 14.12 -30.11
N ARG A 257 -24.90 14.20 -29.11
CA ARG A 257 -26.35 14.07 -29.33
C ARG A 257 -27.15 15.01 -28.43
N LEU A 258 -27.00 16.33 -28.59
CA LEU A 258 -28.00 17.31 -28.09
C LEU A 258 -27.71 18.75 -28.59
N SER A 259 -27.61 18.93 -29.92
CA SER A 259 -27.58 20.27 -30.53
C SER A 259 -28.29 20.32 -31.90
N LEU A 260 -29.30 19.45 -32.11
CA LEU A 260 -30.12 19.49 -33.34
C LEU A 260 -31.61 19.31 -33.06
N ALA A 261 -32.04 19.68 -31.86
CA ALA A 261 -33.43 19.93 -31.54
C ALA A 261 -33.48 21.21 -30.69
N ILE A 262 -34.28 22.18 -31.14
CA ILE A 262 -34.54 23.51 -30.56
C ILE A 262 -33.76 24.66 -31.24
N ARG A 263 -34.37 25.12 -32.35
CA ARG A 263 -34.50 26.47 -32.96
C ARG A 263 -34.67 26.26 -34.47
N CYS A 264 -35.78 26.51 -35.16
CA CYS A 264 -36.81 27.56 -35.00
C CYS A 264 -36.22 28.91 -34.62
#